data_AF-A0A833J486-F1
#
_entry.id   AF-A0A833J486-F1
#
_cell.length_a   1.000
_cell.length_b   1.000
_cell.length_c   1.000
_cell.angle_alpha   90.00
_cell.angle_beta   90.00
_cell.angle_gamma   90.00
#
_symmetry.space_group_name_H-M   'P 1'
#
loop_
_entity.id
_entity.type
_entity.pdbx_description
1 polymer ?
#
loop_
_entity_poly.entity_id
_entity_poly.type
_entity_poly.pdbx_seq_one_letter_code
_entity_poly.pdbx_strand_id
1 'polypeptide(L)'
;MHINGPEYNASAAAASDAEFSATANPRLRYAFIIIDRLCEDVPASKSSEHYIVLSESQIVALRGFEVGHYSEKRRQHFIPRPIVGAILDYDFIDMHPKTVSQLEAIIIKIDGTNPIYEYSSSLIDLQDWLLNRAFSLAARFATDLSIGHIECGRLQQMVQDQFDALQEAQRLVDQAIPLQPRLGVFLPPTSLSVRPSELKGVLSISQNSKREFDAIHAFEIHTAELDRQSDSTSVTIRLRAAHSLAVLATWTVNTRTIVAGWNRFDCPSMPNSLDEPVVIEIDWSENCPPQFALTLGEITADPRLRLVRSDGSKDERSLAVRIYAGIPGLRLPFHGWGRLPDGYDAIEKPNKVIIDELLARAEYFGGLPKVRAGLMRYVDERAGLFLHPVDNGIHIAIIRNVQIADVCAISADVTLAHDTAADTEFGLFAAPVDAHIAPEQLLSATAQSRWTRVERPFRRDTKKTSEDKNFGDRAAWLRLRAREQGQVVFICGDMLGSSFNIYLATRQTGAGTSYAMAHFVHLTAIRERR
;
A
#
# COMPACT_ATOMS: atom_id res chain seq x y z
N MET A 1 17.61 38.09 -67.61
CA MET A 1 16.19 38.46 -67.44
C MET A 1 16.19 39.84 -66.79
N HIS A 2 15.89 40.87 -67.59
CA HIS A 2 15.74 42.29 -67.19
C HIS A 2 14.70 42.41 -66.06
N ILE A 3 14.79 43.38 -65.13
CA ILE A 3 14.26 44.75 -65.27
C ILE A 3 14.86 45.68 -64.18
N ASN A 4 15.66 46.69 -64.60
CA ASN A 4 15.60 48.14 -64.30
C ASN A 4 14.72 48.61 -63.12
N GLY A 5 15.23 49.30 -62.07
CA GLY A 5 15.59 50.74 -62.02
C GLY A 5 14.46 51.58 -61.35
N PRO A 6 14.62 52.86 -60.90
CA PRO A 6 15.82 53.71 -60.84
C PRO A 6 16.02 54.50 -59.50
N GLU A 7 17.08 55.30 -59.52
CA GLU A 7 17.55 56.35 -58.60
C GLU A 7 16.50 57.43 -58.23
N TYR A 8 16.74 58.21 -57.16
CA TYR A 8 16.79 59.69 -57.22
C TYR A 8 17.22 60.36 -55.89
N ASN A 9 18.25 61.19 -56.02
CA ASN A 9 18.53 62.51 -55.42
C ASN A 9 18.94 62.78 -53.95
N ALA A 10 20.17 63.30 -53.90
CA ALA A 10 20.77 64.26 -52.98
C ALA A 10 19.89 65.44 -52.53
N SER A 11 20.19 65.96 -51.34
CA SER A 11 20.22 67.40 -51.08
C SER A 11 21.08 67.71 -49.85
N ALA A 12 21.97 68.68 -50.02
CA ALA A 12 22.87 69.24 -49.04
C ALA A 12 22.33 70.57 -48.48
N ALA A 13 22.66 70.90 -47.23
CA ALA A 13 22.80 72.28 -46.72
C ALA A 13 23.43 72.20 -45.31
N ALA A 14 24.69 72.65 -45.15
CA ALA A 14 25.07 74.00 -44.65
C ALA A 14 24.89 74.12 -43.11
N ALA A 15 25.95 73.93 -42.33
CA ALA A 15 26.93 74.95 -41.93
C ALA A 15 26.41 75.95 -40.88
N SER A 16 26.94 75.86 -39.67
CA SER A 16 27.26 77.04 -38.84
C SER A 16 28.37 76.69 -37.85
N ASP A 17 29.56 77.22 -38.13
CA ASP A 17 30.60 77.49 -37.14
C ASP A 17 30.14 78.60 -36.20
N ALA A 18 30.32 78.41 -34.88
CA ALA A 18 30.76 79.46 -33.95
C ALA A 18 31.02 78.85 -32.56
N GLU A 19 32.31 78.63 -32.29
CA GLU A 19 33.05 78.73 -31.03
C GLU A 19 32.27 78.68 -29.70
N PHE A 20 32.61 77.71 -28.84
CA PHE A 20 32.83 78.01 -27.42
C PHE A 20 33.81 77.02 -26.77
N SER A 21 34.99 77.54 -26.44
CA SER A 21 35.81 77.24 -25.26
C SER A 21 36.26 75.80 -25.00
N ALA A 22 37.55 75.57 -25.27
CA ALA A 22 38.35 74.56 -24.59
C ALA A 22 38.40 74.82 -23.08
N THR A 23 37.66 74.03 -22.31
CA THR A 23 37.99 73.72 -20.92
C THR A 23 37.95 72.21 -20.75
N ALA A 24 39.15 71.65 -20.56
CA ALA A 24 39.45 70.31 -20.07
C ALA A 24 38.41 69.24 -20.41
N ASN A 25 38.65 68.48 -21.48
CA ASN A 25 37.94 67.25 -21.75
C ASN A 25 38.19 66.31 -20.54
N PRO A 26 37.21 66.03 -19.66
CA PRO A 26 37.43 65.04 -18.62
C PRO A 26 37.59 63.71 -19.36
N ARG A 27 38.81 63.17 -19.39
CA ARG A 27 39.03 61.78 -19.81
C ARG A 27 38.07 60.95 -18.97
N LEU A 28 37.04 60.43 -19.62
CA LEU A 28 36.05 59.59 -18.97
C LEU A 28 36.78 58.32 -18.52
N ARG A 29 37.01 58.24 -17.21
CA ARG A 29 37.65 57.11 -16.53
C ARG A 29 36.57 56.07 -16.26
N TYR A 30 36.62 54.93 -16.94
CA TYR A 30 35.69 53.84 -16.72
C TYR A 30 36.44 52.58 -16.30
N ALA A 31 36.01 51.97 -15.20
CA ALA A 31 36.34 50.60 -14.86
C ALA A 31 35.08 49.76 -15.08
N PHE A 32 35.19 48.65 -15.83
CA PHE A 32 34.05 47.78 -16.11
C PHE A 32 34.19 46.49 -15.32
N ILE A 33 33.16 46.17 -14.54
CA ILE A 33 32.98 44.86 -13.94
C ILE A 33 31.74 44.26 -14.61
N ILE A 34 31.94 43.24 -15.44
CA ILE A 34 30.83 42.51 -16.05
C ILE A 34 30.35 41.48 -15.03
N ILE A 35 29.18 41.73 -14.45
CA ILE A 35 28.48 40.80 -13.56
C ILE A 35 27.30 40.25 -14.34
N ASP A 36 27.38 38.99 -14.78
CA ASP A 36 26.26 38.32 -15.42
C ASP A 36 25.31 37.75 -14.37
N ARG A 37 24.04 38.17 -14.40
CA ARG A 37 22.95 37.69 -13.53
C ARG A 37 21.87 37.01 -14.37
N LEU A 38 21.98 35.71 -14.60
CA LEU A 38 20.83 34.89 -15.04
C LEU A 38 19.86 34.63 -13.87
N CYS A 39 18.70 35.27 -13.82
CA CYS A 39 17.53 34.73 -13.12
C CYS A 39 16.87 33.68 -14.02
N GLU A 40 16.52 32.53 -13.47
CA GLU A 40 15.48 31.68 -14.06
C GLU A 40 14.10 32.27 -13.72
N ASP A 41 13.22 32.26 -14.72
CA ASP A 41 11.81 32.66 -14.75
C ASP A 41 11.46 34.17 -14.88
N VAL A 42 11.17 34.60 -16.13
CA VAL A 42 10.08 35.53 -16.59
C VAL A 42 10.31 35.90 -18.10
N PRO A 43 9.25 36.17 -18.90
CA PRO A 43 9.28 36.11 -20.36
C PRO A 43 10.04 37.26 -21.05
N ALA A 44 10.59 36.94 -22.21
CA ALA A 44 11.35 37.82 -23.08
C ALA A 44 10.58 39.10 -23.48
N SER A 45 10.99 40.24 -22.94
CA SER A 45 11.06 41.46 -23.73
C SER A 45 12.15 42.39 -23.17
N LYS A 46 13.09 42.73 -24.06
CA LYS A 46 14.23 43.66 -23.89
C LYS A 46 15.39 43.14 -23.04
N SER A 47 16.36 42.57 -23.75
CA SER A 47 17.74 42.46 -23.31
C SER A 47 18.31 43.87 -23.06
N SER A 48 18.40 44.27 -21.80
CA SER A 48 19.23 45.39 -21.38
C SER A 48 20.61 44.86 -21.02
N GLU A 49 21.62 45.22 -21.80
CA GLU A 49 23.01 45.17 -21.35
C GLU A 49 23.12 46.05 -20.10
N HIS A 50 23.49 45.46 -18.98
CA HIS A 50 23.69 46.18 -17.73
C HIS A 50 25.18 46.44 -17.52
N TYR A 51 25.59 47.68 -17.72
CA TYR A 51 26.90 48.17 -17.30
C TYR A 51 26.76 48.83 -15.93
N ILE A 52 27.62 48.46 -14.98
CA ILE A 52 27.78 49.21 -13.73
C ILE A 52 29.00 50.12 -13.91
N VAL A 53 28.74 51.42 -14.04
CA VAL A 53 29.77 52.46 -14.00
C VAL A 53 29.91 52.89 -12.54
N LEU A 54 31.06 52.59 -11.93
CA LEU A 54 31.36 53.05 -10.56
C LEU A 54 32.09 54.39 -10.61
N SER A 55 31.65 55.36 -9.81
CA SER A 55 32.36 56.62 -9.62
C SER A 55 33.61 56.44 -8.74
N GLU A 56 34.56 57.35 -8.83
CA GLU A 56 35.79 57.37 -8.02
C GLU A 56 35.48 57.31 -6.50
N SER A 57 34.40 57.95 -6.05
CA SER A 57 33.90 57.88 -4.68
C SER A 57 33.32 56.51 -4.28
N GLN A 58 32.67 55.80 -5.21
CA GLN A 58 32.14 54.45 -4.97
C GLN A 58 33.25 53.41 -4.90
N ILE A 59 34.32 53.61 -5.67
CA ILE A 59 35.52 52.76 -5.63
C ILE A 59 36.30 52.98 -4.32
N VAL A 60 36.37 54.21 -3.83
CA VAL A 60 36.98 54.53 -2.52
C VAL A 60 36.13 54.01 -1.35
N ALA A 61 34.80 53.99 -1.48
CA ALA A 61 33.89 53.41 -0.48
C ALA A 61 34.03 51.88 -0.32
N LEU A 62 34.65 51.17 -1.27
CA LEU A 62 34.97 49.74 -1.16
C LEU A 62 36.10 49.43 -0.14
N ARG A 63 36.66 50.44 0.55
CA ARG A 63 37.67 50.27 1.61
C ARG A 63 37.13 49.77 2.95
N GLY A 64 35.87 49.35 3.05
CA GLY A 64 35.35 48.67 4.23
C GLY A 64 34.36 47.60 3.82
N PHE A 65 34.71 46.33 4.02
CA PHE A 65 33.68 45.31 4.18
C PHE A 65 33.03 45.54 5.55
N GLU A 66 31.83 46.12 5.54
CA GLU A 66 30.74 45.56 6.34
C GLU A 66 29.74 44.97 5.35
N VAL A 67 29.59 43.64 5.39
CA VAL A 67 28.34 43.01 4.97
C VAL A 67 27.29 43.57 5.93
N GLY A 68 26.57 44.59 5.49
CA GLY A 68 25.50 45.18 6.29
C GLY A 68 24.51 44.10 6.69
N HIS A 69 24.34 43.90 8.01
CA HIS A 69 23.15 43.26 8.54
C HIS A 69 21.96 44.18 8.27
N TYR A 70 21.35 44.08 7.09
CA TYR A 70 20.01 44.61 6.88
C TYR A 70 19.00 43.56 7.32
N SER A 71 18.39 43.88 8.47
CA SER A 71 17.26 43.26 9.16
C SER A 71 16.61 42.03 8.54
N GLU A 72 16.63 40.95 9.31
CA GLU A 72 15.53 39.98 9.49
C GLU A 72 14.37 40.06 8.48
N LYS A 73 14.45 39.27 7.41
CA LYS A 73 13.51 38.19 7.10
C LYS A 73 13.75 37.67 5.68
N ARG A 74 13.60 36.35 5.56
CA ARG A 74 13.73 35.50 4.37
C ARG A 74 15.16 35.17 3.93
N ARG A 75 15.65 34.07 4.52
CA ARG A 75 16.60 33.17 3.88
C ARG A 75 15.98 32.63 2.59
N GLN A 76 16.49 33.07 1.44
CA GLN A 76 16.56 32.26 0.24
C GLN A 76 18.00 32.30 -0.27
N HIS A 77 18.49 31.11 -0.61
CA HIS A 77 19.88 30.77 -0.90
C HIS A 77 20.45 31.64 -2.02
N PHE A 78 21.39 32.52 -1.70
CA PHE A 78 22.25 33.14 -2.71
C PHE A 78 23.48 32.25 -2.91
N ILE A 79 23.56 31.60 -4.07
CA ILE A 79 24.79 30.95 -4.54
C ILE A 79 25.64 32.07 -5.19
N PRO A 80 26.87 32.33 -4.70
CA PRO A 80 27.75 33.30 -5.33
C PRO A 80 28.08 32.84 -6.76
N ARG A 81 27.93 33.73 -7.74
CA ARG A 81 28.29 33.47 -9.15
C ARG A 81 29.64 34.10 -9.49
N PRO A 82 30.38 33.50 -10.44
CA PRO A 82 31.72 33.95 -10.79
C PRO A 82 31.69 35.36 -11.40
N ILE A 83 32.64 36.20 -10.98
CA ILE A 83 32.96 37.48 -11.61
C ILE A 83 33.53 37.16 -12.99
N VAL A 84 32.95 37.72 -14.06
CA VAL A 84 33.35 37.35 -15.44
C VAL A 84 34.66 38.05 -15.85
N GLY A 85 35.07 39.11 -15.17
CA GLY A 85 36.36 39.77 -15.34
C GLY A 85 36.32 41.21 -14.85
N ALA A 86 37.49 41.86 -14.74
CA ALA A 86 37.62 43.28 -14.45
C ALA A 86 38.51 43.93 -15.50
N ILE A 87 38.01 44.95 -16.19
CA ILE A 87 38.81 45.78 -17.11
C ILE A 87 39.20 47.03 -16.34
N LEU A 88 40.51 47.21 -16.13
CA LEU A 88 41.08 48.30 -15.33
C LEU A 88 41.82 49.29 -16.26
N ASP A 89 41.61 50.58 -16.03
CA ASP A 89 42.26 51.69 -16.76
C ASP A 89 43.75 51.84 -16.38
N TYR A 90 44.59 52.42 -17.27
CA TYR A 90 46.03 52.64 -17.06
C TYR A 90 46.30 53.49 -15.83
N ASP A 91 45.61 54.62 -15.77
CA ASP A 91 45.74 55.55 -14.67
C ASP A 91 45.33 54.84 -13.36
N PHE A 92 44.36 53.91 -13.40
CA PHE A 92 43.92 53.17 -12.21
C PHE A 92 44.96 52.15 -11.75
N ILE A 93 45.57 51.41 -12.67
CA ILE A 93 46.60 50.41 -12.34
C ILE A 93 47.83 51.10 -11.73
N ASP A 94 48.27 52.20 -12.34
CA ASP A 94 49.43 52.97 -11.88
C ASP A 94 49.16 53.71 -10.57
N MET A 95 47.97 54.30 -10.40
CA MET A 95 47.61 55.01 -9.16
C MET A 95 47.31 54.06 -7.99
N HIS A 96 46.94 52.80 -8.26
CA HIS A 96 46.47 51.86 -7.23
C HIS A 96 47.04 50.44 -7.34
N PRO A 97 48.38 50.27 -7.38
CA PRO A 97 49.02 48.96 -7.60
C PRO A 97 48.68 47.92 -6.52
N LYS A 98 48.47 48.35 -5.26
CA LYS A 98 48.05 47.44 -4.18
C LYS A 98 46.65 46.85 -4.40
N THR A 99 45.73 47.64 -4.94
CA THR A 99 44.36 47.21 -5.23
C THR A 99 44.36 46.21 -6.40
N VAL A 100 45.19 46.45 -7.42
CA VAL A 100 45.37 45.53 -8.55
C VAL A 100 45.91 44.18 -8.07
N SER A 101 46.98 44.17 -7.26
CA SER A 101 47.53 42.91 -6.73
C SER A 101 46.54 42.15 -5.82
N GLN A 102 45.66 42.86 -5.12
CA GLN A 102 44.58 42.23 -4.34
C GLN A 102 43.52 41.61 -5.24
N LEU A 103 43.12 42.30 -6.33
CA LEU A 103 42.21 41.75 -7.32
C LEU A 103 42.80 40.51 -7.99
N GLU A 104 44.07 40.52 -8.37
CA GLU A 104 44.79 39.36 -8.93
C GLU A 104 44.77 38.16 -7.98
N ALA A 105 45.04 38.39 -6.68
CA ALA A 105 45.03 37.34 -5.66
C ALA A 105 43.63 36.73 -5.42
N ILE A 106 42.56 37.47 -5.71
CA ILE A 106 41.17 37.01 -5.64
C ILE A 106 40.78 36.27 -6.92
N ILE A 107 41.12 36.81 -8.10
CA ILE A 107 40.76 36.26 -9.41
C ILE A 107 41.34 34.86 -9.60
N ILE A 108 42.61 34.63 -9.22
CA ILE A 108 43.26 33.32 -9.32
C ILE A 108 42.53 32.26 -8.49
N LYS A 109 41.94 32.64 -7.35
CA LYS A 109 41.22 31.71 -6.46
C LYS A 109 39.82 31.34 -6.95
N ILE A 110 39.23 32.12 -7.86
CA ILE A 110 37.86 31.92 -8.32
C ILE A 110 37.82 30.98 -9.53
N ASP A 111 38.83 30.95 -10.41
CA ASP A 111 38.75 30.08 -11.60
C ASP A 111 40.07 29.71 -12.31
N GLY A 112 41.23 29.82 -11.65
CA GLY A 112 42.50 29.27 -12.16
C GLY A 112 43.01 29.81 -13.52
N THR A 113 42.40 30.86 -14.05
CA THR A 113 42.76 31.52 -15.31
C THR A 113 43.26 32.93 -15.05
N ASN A 114 44.29 33.34 -15.79
CA ASN A 114 44.87 34.67 -15.64
C ASN A 114 43.88 35.73 -16.17
N PRO A 115 43.59 36.80 -15.41
CA PRO A 115 42.87 37.95 -15.93
C PRO A 115 43.59 38.56 -17.15
N ILE A 116 42.82 39.08 -18.11
CA ILE A 116 43.39 39.87 -19.21
C ILE A 116 43.61 41.29 -18.71
N TYR A 117 44.87 41.71 -18.72
CA TYR A 117 45.28 43.10 -18.54
C TYR A 117 46.01 43.54 -19.81
N GLU A 118 45.29 43.90 -20.88
CA GLU A 118 45.96 44.36 -22.10
C GLU A 118 45.24 45.50 -22.83
N TYR A 119 46.05 46.47 -23.25
CA TYR A 119 45.76 47.91 -23.38
C TYR A 119 45.14 48.38 -24.69
N SER A 120 44.89 47.49 -25.64
CA SER A 120 44.47 47.90 -26.98
C SER A 120 43.75 46.79 -27.73
N SER A 121 43.11 45.86 -27.01
CA SER A 121 42.28 44.83 -27.63
C SER A 121 41.27 45.55 -28.52
N SER A 122 41.35 45.31 -29.83
CA SER A 122 40.31 45.77 -30.72
C SER A 122 38.97 45.23 -30.21
N LEU A 123 37.85 45.88 -30.54
CA LEU A 123 36.53 45.40 -30.13
C LEU A 123 36.33 43.90 -30.48
N ILE A 124 37.03 43.44 -31.53
CA ILE A 124 37.07 42.07 -32.01
C ILE A 124 37.78 41.15 -30.99
N ASP A 125 38.94 41.52 -30.45
CA ASP A 125 39.68 40.69 -29.49
C ASP A 125 38.92 40.54 -28.15
N LEU A 126 38.22 41.60 -27.72
CA LEU A 126 37.34 41.56 -26.55
C LEU A 126 36.13 40.65 -26.81
N GLN A 127 35.52 40.74 -28.00
CA GLN A 127 34.42 39.86 -28.41
C GLN A 127 34.87 38.40 -28.47
N ASP A 128 36.03 38.11 -29.05
CA ASP A 128 36.59 36.77 -29.12
C ASP A 128 36.87 36.21 -27.73
N TRP A 129 37.41 37.03 -26.81
CA TRP A 129 37.59 36.61 -25.43
C TRP A 129 36.26 36.33 -24.72
N LEU A 130 35.27 37.22 -24.85
CA LEU A 130 33.94 37.04 -24.26
C LEU A 130 33.26 35.77 -24.80
N LEU A 131 33.34 35.53 -26.11
CA LEU A 131 32.80 34.34 -26.76
C LEU A 131 33.51 33.08 -26.29
N ASN A 132 34.84 33.05 -26.29
CA ASN A 132 35.62 31.91 -25.79
C ASN A 132 35.33 31.61 -24.32
N ARG A 133 35.11 32.65 -23.51
CA ARG A 133 34.74 32.51 -22.10
C ARG A 133 33.33 31.98 -21.94
N ALA A 134 32.36 32.50 -22.69
CA ALA A 134 30.99 32.01 -22.70
C ALA A 134 30.92 30.54 -23.12
N PHE A 135 31.66 30.14 -24.17
CA PHE A 135 31.74 28.75 -24.59
C PHE A 135 32.39 27.85 -23.55
N SER A 136 33.45 28.30 -22.88
CA SER A 136 34.12 27.52 -21.83
C SER A 136 33.22 27.30 -20.61
N LEU A 137 32.49 28.35 -20.20
CA LEU A 137 31.52 28.25 -19.10
C LEU A 137 30.33 27.36 -19.47
N ALA A 138 29.80 27.49 -20.69
CA ALA A 138 28.74 26.62 -21.19
C ALA A 138 29.17 25.15 -21.26
N ALA A 139 30.40 24.87 -21.71
CA ALA A 139 30.95 23.51 -21.75
C ALA A 139 31.11 22.90 -20.35
N ARG A 140 31.59 23.69 -19.38
CA ARG A 140 31.69 23.26 -17.98
C ARG A 140 30.31 23.00 -17.37
N PHE A 141 29.36 23.92 -17.58
CA PHE A 141 27.99 23.74 -17.12
C PHE A 141 27.33 22.50 -17.72
N ALA A 142 27.51 22.26 -19.03
CA ALA A 142 27.02 21.05 -19.68
C ALA A 142 27.67 19.76 -19.12
N THR A 143 28.95 19.83 -18.75
CA THR A 143 29.67 18.73 -18.11
C THR A 143 29.11 18.46 -16.71
N ASP A 144 28.91 19.50 -15.89
CA ASP A 144 28.35 19.38 -14.54
C ASP A 144 26.90 18.86 -14.58
N LEU A 145 26.08 19.34 -15.53
CA LEU A 145 24.74 18.80 -15.78
C LEU A 145 24.75 17.32 -16.18
N SER A 146 25.71 16.92 -17.03
CA SER A 146 25.87 15.53 -17.46
C SER A 146 26.26 14.63 -16.30
N ILE A 147 27.20 15.08 -15.44
CA ILE A 147 27.57 14.38 -14.20
C ILE A 147 26.35 14.26 -13.28
N GLY A 148 25.57 15.34 -13.13
CA GLY A 148 24.33 15.33 -12.35
C GLY A 148 23.29 14.34 -12.88
N HIS A 149 23.11 14.27 -14.20
CA HIS A 149 22.20 13.30 -14.82
C HIS A 149 22.65 11.85 -14.63
N ILE A 150 23.96 11.58 -14.75
CA ILE A 150 24.54 10.27 -14.48
C ILE A 150 24.30 9.87 -13.02
N GLU A 151 24.49 10.80 -12.07
CA GLU A 151 24.26 10.53 -10.65
C GLU A 151 22.77 10.31 -10.33
N CYS A 152 21.86 11.09 -10.91
CA CYS A 152 20.43 10.85 -10.80
C CYS A 152 20.04 9.47 -11.35
N GLY A 153 20.56 9.07 -12.51
CA GLY A 153 20.35 7.73 -13.07
C GLY A 153 20.91 6.63 -12.17
N ARG A 154 22.08 6.83 -11.56
CA ARG A 154 22.68 5.92 -10.58
C ARG A 154 21.81 5.75 -9.34
N LEU A 155 21.28 6.84 -8.80
CA LEU A 155 20.37 6.82 -7.65
C LEU A 155 19.05 6.11 -7.98
N GLN A 156 18.48 6.36 -9.17
CA GLN A 156 17.29 5.65 -9.64
C GLN A 156 17.53 4.15 -9.76
N GLN A 157 18.67 3.75 -10.34
CA GLN A 157 19.06 2.34 -10.41
C GLN A 157 19.21 1.72 -9.02
N MET A 158 19.88 2.40 -8.09
CA MET A 158 20.03 1.90 -6.71
C MET A 158 18.68 1.72 -6.00
N VAL A 159 17.73 2.62 -6.21
CA VAL A 159 16.37 2.48 -5.65
C VAL A 159 15.65 1.30 -6.28
N GLN A 160 15.77 1.09 -7.60
CA GLN A 160 15.17 -0.06 -8.28
C GLN A 160 15.78 -1.37 -7.79
N ASP A 161 17.11 -1.46 -7.68
CA ASP A 161 17.81 -2.64 -7.18
C ASP A 161 17.39 -2.98 -5.74
N GLN A 162 17.18 -1.97 -4.88
CA GLN A 162 16.66 -2.16 -3.53
C GLN A 162 15.21 -2.65 -3.52
N PHE A 163 14.38 -2.13 -4.42
CA PHE A 163 12.99 -2.56 -4.56
C PHE A 163 12.91 -4.02 -5.01
N ASP A 164 13.71 -4.40 -6.02
CA ASP A 164 13.78 -5.78 -6.53
C ASP A 164 14.30 -6.74 -5.46
N ALA A 165 15.33 -6.33 -4.70
CA ALA A 165 15.85 -7.12 -3.58
C ALA A 165 14.82 -7.31 -2.45
N LEU A 166 14.02 -6.28 -2.15
CA LEU A 166 12.94 -6.37 -1.17
C LEU A 166 11.82 -7.29 -1.66
N GLN A 167 11.45 -7.23 -2.94
CA GLN A 167 10.47 -8.15 -3.52
C GLN A 167 10.95 -9.60 -3.50
N GLU A 168 12.23 -9.85 -3.80
CA GLU A 168 12.79 -11.20 -3.75
C GLU A 168 12.91 -11.71 -2.32
N ALA A 169 13.35 -10.88 -1.37
CA ALA A 169 13.36 -11.22 0.05
C ALA A 169 11.94 -11.53 0.55
N GLN A 170 10.95 -10.73 0.15
CA GLN A 170 9.55 -10.96 0.45
C GLN A 170 9.06 -12.31 -0.11
N ARG A 171 9.39 -12.62 -1.38
CA ARG A 171 9.05 -13.89 -2.01
C ARG A 171 9.63 -15.09 -1.25
N LEU A 172 10.88 -14.96 -0.79
CA LEU A 172 11.56 -16.00 0.02
C LEU A 172 10.94 -16.14 1.40
N VAL A 173 10.57 -15.02 2.05
CA VAL A 173 9.87 -15.05 3.34
C VAL A 173 8.49 -15.68 3.19
N ASP A 174 7.71 -15.30 2.17
CA ASP A 174 6.39 -15.89 1.88
C ASP A 174 6.46 -17.40 1.63
N GLN A 175 7.58 -17.90 1.11
CA GLN A 175 7.85 -19.34 0.92
C GLN A 175 8.27 -20.06 2.21
N ALA A 176 8.98 -19.38 3.12
CA ALA A 176 9.53 -19.98 4.33
C ALA A 176 8.55 -19.94 5.51
N ILE A 177 7.86 -18.81 5.70
CA ILE A 177 6.86 -18.58 6.74
C ILE A 177 5.82 -17.65 6.11
N PRO A 178 4.59 -18.12 5.80
CA PRO A 178 3.58 -17.23 5.24
C PRO A 178 3.40 -16.06 6.21
N LEU A 179 3.69 -14.84 5.75
CA LEU A 179 3.60 -13.64 6.57
C LEU A 179 2.16 -13.46 7.02
N GLN A 180 1.88 -13.93 8.24
CA GLN A 180 0.56 -13.82 8.80
C GLN A 180 0.36 -12.38 9.29
N PRO A 181 -0.75 -11.74 8.90
CA PRO A 181 -1.04 -10.41 9.37
C PRO A 181 -1.23 -10.43 10.89
N ARG A 182 -0.55 -9.51 11.59
CA ARG A 182 -0.57 -9.49 13.06
C ARG A 182 -1.85 -8.82 13.56
N LEU A 183 -2.53 -9.45 14.50
CA LEU A 183 -3.69 -8.83 15.15
C LEU A 183 -3.24 -7.62 15.97
N GLY A 184 -3.61 -6.42 15.54
CA GLY A 184 -3.22 -5.15 16.16
C GLY A 184 -4.25 -4.65 17.19
N VAL A 185 -5.53 -4.83 16.91
CA VAL A 185 -6.63 -4.49 17.83
C VAL A 185 -7.60 -5.66 17.88
N PHE A 186 -8.04 -6.01 19.09
CA PHE A 186 -9.10 -6.98 19.33
C PHE A 186 -10.07 -6.45 20.36
N LEU A 187 -11.32 -6.25 19.94
CA LEU A 187 -12.44 -5.89 20.79
C LEU A 187 -13.45 -7.04 20.71
N PRO A 188 -13.54 -7.90 21.74
CA PRO A 188 -14.29 -9.14 21.68
C PRO A 188 -15.81 -8.91 21.65
N PRO A 189 -16.58 -9.83 21.04
CA PRO A 189 -18.04 -9.79 21.05
C PRO A 189 -18.61 -10.10 22.44
N THR A 190 -19.66 -9.38 22.83
CA THR A 190 -20.50 -9.71 24.00
C THR A 190 -21.87 -10.24 23.55
N SER A 191 -22.76 -10.53 24.50
CA SER A 191 -24.15 -10.90 24.19
C SER A 191 -25.01 -9.72 23.73
N LEU A 192 -24.51 -8.49 23.81
CA LEU A 192 -25.25 -7.30 23.41
C LEU A 192 -25.00 -6.97 21.94
N SER A 193 -26.03 -6.45 21.29
CA SER A 193 -25.96 -6.02 19.92
C SER A 193 -26.75 -4.74 19.69
N VAL A 194 -26.41 -4.03 18.62
CA VAL A 194 -27.13 -2.87 18.12
C VAL A 194 -27.64 -3.18 16.72
N ARG A 195 -28.92 -2.90 16.48
CA ARG A 195 -29.54 -3.07 15.16
C ARG A 195 -29.74 -1.70 14.54
N PRO A 196 -29.12 -1.40 13.39
CA PRO A 196 -29.29 -0.13 12.69
C PRO A 196 -30.77 0.22 12.41
N SER A 197 -31.61 -0.78 12.11
CA SER A 197 -33.06 -0.60 11.92
C SER A 197 -33.82 -0.10 13.15
N GLU A 198 -33.26 -0.26 14.35
CA GLU A 198 -33.85 0.21 15.61
C GLU A 198 -33.38 1.64 15.98
N LEU A 199 -32.39 2.17 15.26
CA LEU A 199 -31.80 3.49 15.50
C LEU A 199 -32.50 4.58 14.66
N LYS A 200 -33.60 5.14 15.17
CA LYS A 200 -34.35 6.21 14.47
C LYS A 200 -33.50 7.46 14.26
N GLY A 201 -33.45 7.97 13.04
CA GLY A 201 -32.72 9.19 12.68
C GLY A 201 -31.20 9.04 12.62
N VAL A 202 -30.69 7.80 12.77
CA VAL A 202 -29.27 7.49 12.64
C VAL A 202 -29.02 6.85 11.27
N LEU A 203 -28.08 7.42 10.53
CA LEU A 203 -27.70 6.98 9.17
C LEU A 203 -26.33 6.31 9.14
N SER A 204 -25.53 6.51 10.19
CA SER A 204 -24.24 5.87 10.30
C SER A 204 -23.82 5.65 11.75
N ILE A 205 -22.89 4.71 11.91
CA ILE A 205 -22.14 4.50 13.13
C ILE A 205 -20.66 4.44 12.81
N SER A 206 -19.83 4.87 13.76
CA SER A 206 -18.39 4.87 13.63
C SER A 206 -17.69 4.50 14.92
N GLN A 207 -16.47 3.99 14.80
CA GLN A 207 -15.59 3.70 15.93
C GLN A 207 -14.14 3.95 15.57
N ASN A 208 -13.41 4.63 16.46
CA ASN A 208 -11.98 4.85 16.36
C ASN A 208 -11.20 3.67 16.99
N SER A 209 -10.06 3.30 16.40
CA SER A 209 -9.18 2.24 16.89
C SER A 209 -8.33 2.63 18.10
N LYS A 210 -8.16 3.94 18.36
CA LYS A 210 -7.22 4.59 19.30
C LYS A 210 -5.74 4.33 19.02
N ARG A 211 -5.39 3.13 18.59
CA ARG A 211 -4.03 2.70 18.25
C ARG A 211 -3.63 3.20 16.88
N GLU A 212 -2.42 3.71 16.79
CA GLU A 212 -1.73 4.08 15.54
C GLU A 212 -1.29 2.82 14.79
N PHE A 213 -1.41 2.87 13.46
CA PHE A 213 -0.98 1.80 12.58
C PHE A 213 -0.02 2.35 11.53
N ASP A 214 1.07 1.63 11.27
CA ASP A 214 1.93 1.91 10.13
C ASP A 214 1.21 1.53 8.83
N ALA A 215 0.54 0.37 8.82
CA ALA A 215 -0.35 -0.04 7.74
C ALA A 215 -1.45 -0.96 8.29
N ILE A 216 -2.55 -1.07 7.55
CA ILE A 216 -3.64 -1.99 7.87
C ILE A 216 -3.79 -2.98 6.73
N HIS A 217 -3.79 -4.26 7.08
CA HIS A 217 -3.99 -5.34 6.13
C HIS A 217 -5.47 -5.68 5.96
N ALA A 218 -6.21 -5.78 7.07
CA ALA A 218 -7.62 -6.11 7.05
C ALA A 218 -8.28 -5.69 8.38
N PHE A 219 -9.61 -5.64 8.40
CA PHE A 219 -10.37 -5.65 9.64
C PHE A 219 -11.58 -6.57 9.55
N GLU A 220 -12.08 -6.99 10.71
CA GLU A 220 -13.29 -7.79 10.83
C GLU A 220 -14.31 -7.09 11.73
N ILE A 221 -15.59 -7.21 11.35
CA ILE A 221 -16.73 -6.77 12.15
C ILE A 221 -17.56 -7.99 12.54
N HIS A 222 -17.94 -8.10 13.81
CA HIS A 222 -18.79 -9.19 14.28
C HIS A 222 -20.28 -8.84 14.21
N THR A 223 -21.08 -9.76 13.67
CA THR A 223 -22.55 -9.67 13.59
C THR A 223 -23.20 -10.84 14.33
N ALA A 224 -24.11 -10.53 15.26
CA ALA A 224 -24.76 -11.54 16.11
C ALA A 224 -25.88 -12.30 15.38
N GLU A 225 -26.76 -11.55 14.70
CA GLU A 225 -27.98 -12.08 14.09
C GLU A 225 -28.18 -11.52 12.69
N LEU A 226 -28.77 -12.35 11.82
CA LEU A 226 -29.18 -11.98 10.47
C LEU A 226 -30.69 -12.08 10.36
N ASP A 227 -31.33 -11.00 9.95
CA ASP A 227 -32.67 -11.12 9.39
C ASP A 227 -32.54 -11.48 7.89
N ARG A 228 -32.92 -12.71 7.55
CA ARG A 228 -32.86 -13.21 6.16
C ARG A 228 -34.11 -12.85 5.35
N GLN A 229 -35.14 -12.28 5.98
CA GLN A 229 -36.40 -11.94 5.29
C GLN A 229 -36.38 -10.55 4.65
N SER A 230 -35.35 -9.75 4.90
CA SER A 230 -35.26 -8.37 4.42
C SER A 230 -34.95 -8.29 2.92
N ASP A 231 -35.52 -7.27 2.27
CA ASP A 231 -35.09 -6.85 0.94
C ASP A 231 -33.59 -6.52 0.94
N SER A 232 -32.92 -6.81 -0.19
CA SER A 232 -31.49 -6.59 -0.32
C SER A 232 -31.18 -5.10 -0.22
N THR A 233 -30.74 -4.66 0.96
CA THR A 233 -30.20 -3.32 1.18
C THR A 233 -28.68 -3.35 0.98
N SER A 234 -28.09 -2.22 0.57
CA SER A 234 -26.64 -2.05 0.56
C SER A 234 -26.22 -1.20 1.74
N VAL A 235 -25.10 -1.57 2.35
CA VAL A 235 -24.39 -0.78 3.36
C VAL A 235 -23.04 -0.36 2.79
N THR A 236 -22.62 0.86 3.10
CA THR A 236 -21.28 1.34 2.77
C THR A 236 -20.43 1.24 4.03
N ILE A 237 -19.31 0.55 3.93
CA ILE A 237 -18.33 0.47 5.02
C ILE A 237 -17.11 1.25 4.56
N ARG A 238 -16.58 2.13 5.42
CA ARG A 238 -15.38 2.92 5.13
C ARG A 238 -14.35 2.72 6.22
N LEU A 239 -13.09 2.67 5.79
CA LEU A 239 -11.94 2.80 6.66
C LEU A 239 -11.33 4.17 6.41
N ARG A 240 -11.21 4.97 7.47
CA ARG A 240 -10.71 6.33 7.39
C ARG A 240 -9.55 6.51 8.35
N ALA A 241 -8.62 7.35 7.96
CA ALA A 241 -7.59 7.83 8.85
C ALA A 241 -8.19 8.81 9.88
N ALA A 242 -7.84 8.66 11.16
CA ALA A 242 -8.55 9.33 12.24
C ALA A 242 -8.25 10.83 12.35
N HIS A 243 -7.02 11.27 12.03
CA HIS A 243 -6.62 12.67 12.11
C HIS A 243 -6.71 13.35 10.73
N SER A 244 -6.18 12.72 9.69
CA SER A 244 -6.21 13.29 8.32
C SER A 244 -7.59 13.19 7.65
N LEU A 245 -8.50 12.36 8.18
CA LEU A 245 -9.83 12.07 7.64
C LEU A 245 -9.82 11.46 6.23
N ALA A 246 -8.64 11.12 5.71
CA ALA A 246 -8.47 10.47 4.42
C ALA A 246 -9.22 9.14 4.38
N VAL A 247 -9.98 8.91 3.30
CA VAL A 247 -10.64 7.63 3.08
C VAL A 247 -9.59 6.66 2.55
N LEU A 248 -9.26 5.66 3.36
CA LEU A 248 -8.27 4.64 3.02
C LEU A 248 -8.87 3.57 2.10
N ALA A 249 -10.14 3.21 2.34
CA ALA A 249 -10.87 2.24 1.53
C ALA A 249 -12.38 2.32 1.79
N THR A 250 -13.16 1.88 0.80
CA THR A 250 -14.63 1.80 0.85
C THR A 250 -15.08 0.43 0.33
N TRP A 251 -16.09 -0.14 0.98
CA TRP A 251 -16.74 -1.39 0.57
C TRP A 251 -18.25 -1.16 0.49
N THR A 252 -18.83 -1.39 -0.69
CA THR A 252 -20.29 -1.42 -0.87
C THR A 252 -20.78 -2.84 -0.77
N VAL A 253 -21.48 -3.17 0.32
CA VAL A 253 -21.83 -4.55 0.64
C VAL A 253 -23.33 -4.75 0.64
N ASN A 254 -23.78 -5.74 -0.13
CA ASN A 254 -25.15 -6.25 -0.04
C ASN A 254 -25.34 -6.97 1.30
N THR A 255 -26.31 -6.54 2.10
CA THR A 255 -26.57 -7.05 3.45
C THR A 255 -26.86 -8.55 3.48
N ARG A 256 -27.40 -9.13 2.39
CA ARG A 256 -27.63 -10.58 2.26
C ARG A 256 -26.35 -11.41 2.26
N THR A 257 -25.22 -10.78 1.92
CA THR A 257 -23.93 -11.46 1.87
C THR A 257 -23.21 -11.46 3.21
N ILE A 258 -23.62 -10.60 4.16
CA ILE A 258 -23.09 -10.57 5.53
C ILE A 258 -23.53 -11.86 6.25
N VAL A 259 -22.59 -12.48 6.98
CA VAL A 259 -22.84 -13.71 7.73
C VAL A 259 -22.86 -13.43 9.23
N ALA A 260 -23.54 -14.25 10.03
CA ALA A 260 -23.37 -14.21 11.47
C ALA A 260 -21.92 -14.61 11.83
N GLY A 261 -21.35 -13.96 12.84
CA GLY A 261 -19.93 -14.08 13.19
C GLY A 261 -19.06 -12.98 12.59
N TRP A 262 -17.78 -13.28 12.40
CA TRP A 262 -16.77 -12.34 11.88
C TRP A 262 -16.87 -12.19 10.35
N ASN A 263 -17.03 -10.95 9.88
CA ASN A 263 -16.99 -10.57 8.47
C ASN A 263 -15.73 -9.77 8.19
N ARG A 264 -14.88 -10.24 7.27
CA ARG A 264 -13.58 -9.63 6.96
C ARG A 264 -13.63 -8.68 5.76
N PHE A 265 -12.91 -7.58 5.90
CA PHE A 265 -12.71 -6.53 4.91
C PHE A 265 -11.21 -6.34 4.72
N ASP A 266 -10.72 -6.76 3.56
CA ASP A 266 -9.31 -6.67 3.22
C ASP A 266 -8.98 -5.28 2.69
N CYS A 267 -7.90 -4.69 3.16
CA CYS A 267 -7.48 -3.33 2.83
C CYS A 267 -6.55 -3.31 1.61
N PRO A 268 -6.51 -2.19 0.87
CA PRO A 268 -5.53 -2.01 -0.20
C PRO A 268 -4.12 -1.94 0.36
N SER A 269 -3.11 -2.23 -0.46
CA SER A 269 -1.72 -2.01 -0.05
C SER A 269 -1.49 -0.52 0.19
N MET A 270 -0.91 -0.18 1.35
CA MET A 270 -0.58 1.19 1.72
C MET A 270 0.90 1.43 1.39
N PRO A 271 1.24 2.26 0.38
CA PRO A 271 2.63 2.45 -0.04
C PRO A 271 3.48 3.18 1.01
N ASN A 272 2.85 4.00 1.84
CA ASN A 272 3.50 4.79 2.88
C ASN A 272 2.95 4.39 4.25
N SER A 273 3.73 4.69 5.31
CA SER A 273 3.24 4.57 6.68
C SER A 273 2.07 5.52 6.93
N LEU A 274 1.04 5.03 7.60
CA LEU A 274 -0.13 5.82 7.99
C LEU A 274 0.15 6.64 9.25
N ASP A 275 0.84 6.07 10.25
CA ASP A 275 1.26 6.73 11.50
C ASP A 275 0.13 7.44 12.26
N GLU A 276 -1.11 6.94 12.12
CA GLU A 276 -2.28 7.48 12.81
C GLU A 276 -3.32 6.39 13.11
N PRO A 277 -4.26 6.63 14.06
CA PRO A 277 -5.36 5.72 14.29
C PRO A 277 -6.33 5.70 13.10
N VAL A 278 -7.25 4.73 13.10
CA VAL A 278 -8.27 4.63 12.07
C VAL A 278 -9.68 4.63 12.64
N VAL A 279 -10.62 5.01 11.80
CA VAL A 279 -12.06 4.99 12.07
C VAL A 279 -12.71 4.01 11.09
N ILE A 280 -13.45 3.05 11.64
CA ILE A 280 -14.35 2.20 10.87
C ILE A 280 -15.73 2.88 10.91
N GLU A 281 -16.28 3.20 9.75
CA GLU A 281 -17.58 3.86 9.57
C GLU A 281 -18.50 2.93 8.77
N ILE A 282 -19.74 2.78 9.23
CA ILE A 282 -20.78 1.97 8.57
C ILE A 282 -21.96 2.89 8.31
N ASP A 283 -22.25 3.13 7.04
CA ASP A 283 -23.31 4.01 6.55
C ASP A 283 -24.42 3.22 5.84
N TRP A 284 -25.65 3.71 5.97
CA TRP A 284 -26.81 3.20 5.24
C TRP A 284 -27.76 4.31 4.81
N SER A 285 -28.66 3.98 3.89
CA SER A 285 -29.71 4.91 3.44
C SER A 285 -30.82 5.02 4.48
N GLU A 286 -31.35 6.23 4.68
CA GLU A 286 -32.40 6.54 5.66
C GLU A 286 -33.64 5.64 5.53
N ASN A 287 -34.03 5.34 4.30
CA ASN A 287 -35.23 4.55 4.02
C ASN A 287 -34.96 3.04 4.00
N CYS A 288 -33.71 2.61 4.16
CA CYS A 288 -33.29 1.23 3.98
C CYS A 288 -32.23 0.82 5.02
N PRO A 289 -32.49 0.99 6.34
CA PRO A 289 -31.52 0.59 7.35
C PRO A 289 -31.32 -0.95 7.32
N PRO A 290 -30.08 -1.43 7.51
CA PRO A 290 -29.81 -2.85 7.53
C PRO A 290 -30.44 -3.50 8.77
N GLN A 291 -30.94 -4.74 8.60
CA GLN A 291 -31.62 -5.48 9.65
C GLN A 291 -30.71 -6.49 10.40
N PHE A 292 -29.42 -6.55 10.07
CA PHE A 292 -28.47 -7.35 10.85
C PHE A 292 -28.13 -6.68 12.18
N ALA A 293 -27.80 -7.49 13.18
CA ALA A 293 -27.40 -7.00 14.49
C ALA A 293 -25.86 -6.97 14.61
N LEU A 294 -25.29 -5.79 14.85
CA LEU A 294 -23.86 -5.61 15.11
C LEU A 294 -23.56 -5.88 16.57
N THR A 295 -22.57 -6.72 16.84
CA THR A 295 -22.22 -7.06 18.22
C THR A 295 -21.43 -5.94 18.88
N LEU A 296 -21.79 -5.63 20.12
CA LEU A 296 -21.08 -4.68 20.96
C LEU A 296 -20.06 -5.41 21.84
N GLY A 297 -18.97 -4.73 22.15
CA GLY A 297 -17.95 -5.13 23.10
C GLY A 297 -18.31 -4.74 24.54
N GLU A 298 -17.30 -4.80 25.39
CA GLU A 298 -17.40 -4.37 26.78
C GLU A 298 -17.50 -2.85 26.90
N ILE A 299 -17.96 -2.38 28.07
CA ILE A 299 -17.97 -0.96 28.40
C ILE A 299 -16.52 -0.47 28.45
N THR A 300 -16.24 0.64 27.78
CA THR A 300 -14.90 1.22 27.73
C THR A 300 -14.83 2.54 28.48
N ALA A 301 -13.82 2.65 29.34
CA ALA A 301 -13.48 3.90 30.01
C ALA A 301 -12.90 4.93 29.02
N ASP A 302 -12.31 4.50 27.90
CA ASP A 302 -11.74 5.40 26.90
C ASP A 302 -12.85 5.89 25.94
N PRO A 303 -13.19 7.20 25.96
CA PRO A 303 -14.28 7.72 25.13
C PRO A 303 -14.02 7.63 23.63
N ARG A 304 -12.77 7.40 23.20
CA ARG A 304 -12.41 7.27 21.77
C ARG A 304 -12.80 5.92 21.18
N LEU A 305 -12.84 4.88 22.01
CA LEU A 305 -13.20 3.52 21.58
C LEU A 305 -14.71 3.28 21.53
N ARG A 306 -15.51 4.27 21.97
CA ARG A 306 -16.97 4.18 22.01
C ARG A 306 -17.55 4.22 20.60
N LEU A 307 -18.64 3.47 20.39
CA LEU A 307 -19.45 3.62 19.20
C LEU A 307 -20.07 5.02 19.18
N VAL A 308 -19.91 5.73 18.07
CA VAL A 308 -20.48 7.05 17.83
C VAL A 308 -21.51 6.94 16.71
N ARG A 309 -22.71 7.47 16.94
CA ARG A 309 -23.79 7.50 15.94
C ARG A 309 -23.76 8.83 15.18
N SER A 310 -24.36 8.87 13.99
CA SER A 310 -24.43 10.07 13.16
C SER A 310 -25.16 11.25 13.81
N ASP A 311 -26.03 11.00 14.79
CA ASP A 311 -26.71 12.03 15.60
C ASP A 311 -25.82 12.63 16.72
N GLY A 312 -24.56 12.18 16.82
CA GLY A 312 -23.60 12.59 17.83
C GLY A 312 -23.70 11.83 19.15
N SER A 313 -24.69 10.97 19.33
CA SER A 313 -24.81 10.13 20.52
C SER A 313 -23.69 9.09 20.57
N LYS A 314 -23.26 8.76 21.79
CA LYS A 314 -22.17 7.81 22.04
C LYS A 314 -22.69 6.68 22.91
N ASP A 315 -22.45 5.45 22.48
CA ASP A 315 -22.64 4.28 23.33
C ASP A 315 -21.47 4.16 24.31
N GLU A 316 -21.68 3.60 25.49
CA GLU A 316 -20.59 3.34 26.43
C GLU A 316 -19.69 2.18 25.98
N ARG A 317 -20.16 1.40 25.01
CA ARG A 317 -19.51 0.21 24.46
C ARG A 317 -18.90 0.48 23.09
N SER A 318 -17.91 -0.34 22.76
CA SER A 318 -17.34 -0.41 21.42
C SER A 318 -18.13 -1.39 20.53
N LEU A 319 -17.98 -1.32 19.22
CA LEU A 319 -18.17 -2.44 18.30
C LEU A 319 -17.16 -3.55 18.59
N ALA A 320 -17.60 -4.79 18.39
CA ALA A 320 -16.73 -5.95 18.37
C ALA A 320 -15.99 -6.02 17.02
N VAL A 321 -14.70 -5.72 17.06
CA VAL A 321 -13.84 -5.59 15.87
C VAL A 321 -12.48 -6.25 16.05
N ARG A 322 -11.91 -6.72 14.95
CA ARG A 322 -10.50 -7.11 14.86
C ARG A 322 -9.84 -6.25 13.79
N ILE A 323 -8.66 -5.69 14.07
CA ILE A 323 -7.88 -4.97 13.07
C ILE A 323 -6.53 -5.63 12.96
N TYR A 324 -6.17 -6.05 11.76
CA TYR A 324 -4.91 -6.69 11.45
C TYR A 324 -3.94 -5.67 10.89
N ALA A 325 -2.82 -5.49 11.58
CA ALA A 325 -1.74 -4.63 11.16
C ALA A 325 -1.04 -5.23 9.92
N GLY A 326 -0.73 -4.36 8.98
CA GLY A 326 0.08 -4.66 7.80
C GLY A 326 1.50 -4.12 7.95
N ILE A 327 2.25 -4.19 6.85
CA ILE A 327 3.57 -3.57 6.69
C ILE A 327 3.47 -2.60 5.50
N PRO A 328 3.90 -1.33 5.64
CA PRO A 328 3.90 -0.38 4.54
C PRO A 328 4.65 -0.89 3.31
N GLY A 329 4.13 -0.62 2.12
CA GLY A 329 4.68 -1.07 0.84
C GLY A 329 4.50 -2.56 0.58
N LEU A 330 4.00 -3.34 1.54
CA LEU A 330 3.85 -4.77 1.42
C LEU A 330 2.41 -5.22 1.24
N ARG A 331 2.18 -6.09 0.26
CA ARG A 331 0.90 -6.75 0.06
C ARG A 331 0.93 -8.13 0.69
N LEU A 332 0.41 -8.24 1.91
CA LEU A 332 0.21 -9.54 2.55
C LEU A 332 -0.85 -10.34 1.78
N PRO A 333 -0.72 -11.68 1.69
CA PRO A 333 -1.63 -12.51 0.91
C PRO A 333 -3.07 -12.37 1.41
N PHE A 334 -4.01 -12.12 0.50
CA PHE A 334 -5.42 -12.16 0.86
C PHE A 334 -5.80 -13.58 1.24
N HIS A 335 -6.43 -13.74 2.39
CA HIS A 335 -6.97 -15.02 2.85
C HIS A 335 -8.17 -15.48 2.00
N GLY A 336 -8.49 -14.81 0.89
CA GLY A 336 -9.41 -15.28 -0.15
C GLY A 336 -10.89 -15.36 0.21
N TRP A 337 -11.25 -15.11 1.49
CA TRP A 337 -12.63 -14.96 1.99
C TRP A 337 -12.95 -13.56 2.53
N GLY A 338 -11.97 -12.66 2.62
CA GLY A 338 -12.20 -11.25 2.91
C GLY A 338 -12.74 -10.50 1.69
N ARG A 339 -13.46 -9.42 1.95
CA ARG A 339 -14.03 -8.56 0.90
C ARG A 339 -13.00 -7.54 0.45
N LEU A 340 -12.78 -7.44 -0.86
CA LEU A 340 -11.94 -6.40 -1.45
C LEU A 340 -12.69 -5.07 -1.50
N PRO A 341 -11.95 -3.93 -1.42
CA PRO A 341 -12.56 -2.62 -1.51
C PRO A 341 -13.06 -2.34 -2.93
N ASP A 342 -14.02 -1.44 -3.03
CA ASP A 342 -14.62 -1.02 -4.29
C ASP A 342 -13.55 -0.48 -5.26
N GLY A 343 -13.59 -0.94 -6.52
CA GLY A 343 -12.62 -0.52 -7.55
C GLY A 343 -11.23 -1.17 -7.41
N TYR A 344 -11.03 -2.09 -6.48
CA TYR A 344 -9.77 -2.83 -6.34
C TYR A 344 -9.87 -4.19 -7.02
N ASP A 345 -9.15 -4.35 -8.13
CA ASP A 345 -9.06 -5.64 -8.79
C ASP A 345 -8.27 -6.62 -7.92
N ALA A 346 -8.77 -7.85 -7.83
CA ALA A 346 -8.06 -8.98 -7.24
C ALA A 346 -6.87 -9.35 -8.14
N ILE A 347 -5.83 -8.50 -8.17
CA ILE A 347 -4.72 -8.58 -9.13
C ILE A 347 -4.03 -9.94 -9.09
N GLU A 348 -4.08 -10.66 -7.96
CA GLU A 348 -3.79 -12.09 -7.93
C GLU A 348 -4.73 -12.80 -6.95
N LYS A 349 -5.67 -13.59 -7.47
CA LYS A 349 -6.39 -14.59 -6.66
C LYS A 349 -5.40 -15.72 -6.41
N PRO A 350 -4.87 -15.92 -5.19
CA PRO A 350 -3.91 -16.98 -4.96
C PRO A 350 -4.56 -18.33 -5.26
N ASN A 351 -3.83 -19.21 -5.96
CA ASN A 351 -4.32 -20.56 -6.31
C ASN A 351 -4.57 -21.41 -5.05
N LYS A 352 -3.90 -21.09 -3.94
CA LYS A 352 -4.08 -21.73 -2.64
C LYS A 352 -4.43 -20.65 -1.62
N VAL A 353 -5.53 -20.87 -0.91
CA VAL A 353 -6.08 -19.96 0.08
C VAL A 353 -6.08 -20.67 1.42
N ILE A 354 -5.19 -20.25 2.33
CA ILE A 354 -5.15 -20.79 3.70
C ILE A 354 -6.36 -20.25 4.47
N ILE A 355 -7.10 -21.15 5.11
CA ILE A 355 -8.38 -20.88 5.78
C ILE A 355 -8.47 -21.56 7.15
N ASP A 356 -7.33 -21.68 7.84
CA ASP A 356 -7.20 -22.31 9.16
C ASP A 356 -8.09 -21.64 10.21
N GLU A 357 -8.22 -20.32 10.13
CA GLU A 357 -9.08 -19.52 11.00
C GLU A 357 -10.55 -19.93 10.94
N LEU A 358 -10.99 -20.56 9.84
CA LEU A 358 -12.36 -21.03 9.71
C LEU A 358 -12.63 -22.29 10.56
N LEU A 359 -11.59 -22.99 11.02
CA LEU A 359 -11.75 -24.13 11.93
C LEU A 359 -12.37 -23.71 13.27
N ALA A 360 -12.14 -22.47 13.71
CA ALA A 360 -12.78 -21.92 14.91
C ALA A 360 -14.30 -21.70 14.74
N ARG A 361 -14.80 -21.65 13.49
CA ARG A 361 -16.23 -21.50 13.16
C ARG A 361 -16.95 -22.85 12.98
N ALA A 362 -16.25 -23.97 13.14
CA ALA A 362 -16.84 -25.28 12.93
C ALA A 362 -17.94 -25.57 13.95
N GLU A 363 -19.09 -26.01 13.47
CA GLU A 363 -20.24 -26.44 14.26
C GLU A 363 -20.37 -27.96 14.19
N TYR A 364 -20.85 -28.58 15.26
CA TYR A 364 -21.20 -29.99 15.19
C TYR A 364 -22.44 -30.17 14.32
N PHE A 365 -22.34 -31.00 13.28
CA PHE A 365 -23.40 -31.20 12.29
C PHE A 365 -24.17 -32.49 12.50
N GLY A 366 -23.51 -33.59 12.87
CA GLY A 366 -24.19 -34.87 13.02
C GLY A 366 -23.25 -36.04 13.33
N GLY A 367 -23.88 -37.20 13.60
CA GLY A 367 -23.20 -38.46 13.93
C GLY A 367 -23.65 -39.09 15.25
N LEU A 368 -24.22 -38.30 16.16
CA LEU A 368 -24.78 -38.74 17.44
C LEU A 368 -26.13 -38.09 17.69
N PRO A 369 -27.08 -38.80 18.32
CA PRO A 369 -28.35 -38.22 18.75
C PRO A 369 -28.21 -37.08 19.77
N LYS A 370 -27.12 -37.06 20.55
CA LYS A 370 -26.81 -36.00 21.52
C LYS A 370 -25.31 -35.72 21.52
N VAL A 371 -24.94 -34.44 21.39
CA VAL A 371 -23.55 -33.96 21.43
C VAL A 371 -22.99 -34.17 22.84
N ARG A 372 -21.82 -34.79 22.94
CA ARG A 372 -21.10 -34.96 24.22
C ARG A 372 -20.06 -33.85 24.38
N ALA A 373 -19.82 -33.42 25.61
CA ALA A 373 -18.73 -32.49 25.91
C ALA A 373 -17.38 -33.09 25.49
N GLY A 374 -16.52 -32.29 24.85
CA GLY A 374 -15.20 -32.71 24.38
C GLY A 374 -15.20 -33.44 23.03
N LEU A 375 -16.35 -33.66 22.40
CA LEU A 375 -16.44 -34.29 21.08
C LEU A 375 -15.84 -33.43 19.98
N MET A 376 -16.05 -32.12 20.07
CA MET A 376 -15.49 -31.15 19.15
C MET A 376 -14.96 -29.97 19.96
N ARG A 377 -13.73 -29.54 19.67
CA ARG A 377 -13.10 -28.40 20.33
C ARG A 377 -12.07 -27.76 19.42
N TYR A 378 -12.11 -26.44 19.31
CA TYR A 378 -11.01 -25.70 18.70
C TYR A 378 -9.85 -25.52 19.69
N VAL A 379 -8.61 -25.69 19.24
CA VAL A 379 -7.40 -25.55 20.05
C VAL A 379 -6.54 -24.43 19.47
N ASP A 380 -6.59 -23.26 20.10
CA ASP A 380 -5.93 -22.03 19.65
C ASP A 380 -4.43 -22.23 19.41
N GLU A 381 -3.72 -22.89 20.34
CA GLU A 381 -2.26 -23.11 20.28
C GLU A 381 -1.79 -23.84 19.01
N ARG A 382 -2.68 -24.62 18.38
CA ARG A 382 -2.38 -25.40 17.17
C ARG A 382 -3.18 -24.94 15.96
N ALA A 383 -3.96 -23.87 16.10
CA ALA A 383 -4.93 -23.42 15.09
C ALA A 383 -5.74 -24.59 14.49
N GLY A 384 -6.19 -25.52 15.34
CA GLY A 384 -6.69 -26.82 14.90
C GLY A 384 -8.04 -27.19 15.47
N LEU A 385 -8.85 -27.92 14.70
CA LEU A 385 -10.11 -28.49 15.16
C LEU A 385 -9.89 -29.92 15.65
N PHE A 386 -10.19 -30.15 16.92
CA PHE A 386 -10.36 -31.48 17.46
C PHE A 386 -11.74 -32.01 17.11
N LEU A 387 -11.81 -33.20 16.50
CA LEU A 387 -13.06 -33.92 16.27
C LEU A 387 -12.87 -35.36 16.70
N HIS A 388 -13.46 -35.73 17.83
CA HIS A 388 -13.28 -37.05 18.43
C HIS A 388 -13.99 -38.12 17.58
N PRO A 389 -13.29 -39.18 17.14
CA PRO A 389 -13.92 -40.34 16.54
C PRO A 389 -14.65 -41.14 17.62
N VAL A 390 -15.69 -41.88 17.24
CA VAL A 390 -16.35 -42.85 18.13
C VAL A 390 -16.54 -44.17 17.43
N ASP A 391 -16.76 -45.20 18.24
CA ASP A 391 -17.15 -46.53 17.80
C ASP A 391 -18.47 -46.47 17.01
N ASN A 392 -18.47 -47.12 15.84
CA ASN A 392 -19.66 -47.42 15.03
C ASN A 392 -20.42 -46.21 14.45
N GLY A 393 -19.75 -45.07 14.18
CA GLY A 393 -20.41 -43.92 13.55
C GLY A 393 -19.45 -42.95 12.85
N ILE A 394 -20.02 -42.11 11.99
CA ILE A 394 -19.32 -40.97 11.37
C ILE A 394 -19.72 -39.71 12.13
N HIS A 395 -18.75 -38.98 12.64
CA HIS A 395 -18.95 -37.66 13.24
C HIS A 395 -18.58 -36.59 12.25
N ILE A 396 -19.39 -35.53 12.19
CA ILE A 396 -19.24 -34.49 11.18
C ILE A 396 -19.31 -33.13 11.85
N ALA A 397 -18.28 -32.33 11.62
CA ALA A 397 -18.28 -30.90 11.83
C ALA A 397 -18.53 -30.18 10.50
N ILE A 398 -19.20 -29.04 10.54
CA ILE A 398 -19.48 -28.20 9.38
C ILE A 398 -18.96 -26.79 9.59
N ILE A 399 -18.29 -26.25 8.58
CA ILE A 399 -17.99 -24.83 8.46
C ILE A 399 -18.94 -24.27 7.41
N ARG A 400 -19.87 -23.40 7.84
CA ARG A 400 -20.93 -22.87 6.99
C ARG A 400 -20.51 -21.59 6.26
N ASN A 401 -21.07 -21.40 5.07
CA ASN A 401 -20.99 -20.15 4.30
C ASN A 401 -19.56 -19.65 4.10
N VAL A 402 -18.68 -20.53 3.61
CA VAL A 402 -17.33 -20.19 3.17
C VAL A 402 -17.44 -19.45 1.84
N GLN A 403 -17.02 -18.18 1.81
CA GLN A 403 -17.16 -17.31 0.65
C GLN A 403 -15.84 -17.22 -0.12
N ILE A 404 -15.55 -18.22 -0.94
CA ILE A 404 -14.35 -18.25 -1.78
C ILE A 404 -14.78 -18.65 -3.18
N ALA A 405 -14.56 -17.77 -4.15
CA ALA A 405 -14.87 -18.07 -5.54
C ALA A 405 -13.86 -19.03 -6.18
N ASP A 406 -14.30 -19.71 -7.25
CA ASP A 406 -13.47 -20.50 -8.16
C ASP A 406 -12.74 -21.70 -7.50
N VAL A 407 -13.28 -22.22 -6.39
CA VAL A 407 -12.70 -23.35 -5.65
C VAL A 407 -12.97 -24.67 -6.37
N CYS A 408 -11.91 -25.41 -6.65
CA CYS A 408 -11.94 -26.73 -7.28
C CYS A 408 -11.52 -27.86 -6.33
N ALA A 409 -10.83 -27.56 -5.23
CA ALA A 409 -10.50 -28.55 -4.21
C ALA A 409 -10.38 -27.93 -2.81
N ILE A 410 -10.56 -28.73 -1.77
CA ILE A 410 -10.24 -28.39 -0.39
C ILE A 410 -9.23 -29.43 0.11
N SER A 411 -8.22 -28.99 0.86
CA SER A 411 -7.29 -29.88 1.57
C SER A 411 -7.25 -29.56 3.05
N ALA A 412 -7.03 -30.58 3.88
CA ALA A 412 -6.75 -30.42 5.30
C ALA A 412 -5.62 -31.37 5.69
N ASP A 413 -4.68 -30.87 6.47
CA ASP A 413 -3.71 -31.73 7.15
C ASP A 413 -4.38 -32.32 8.39
N VAL A 414 -4.10 -33.59 8.65
CA VAL A 414 -4.74 -34.36 9.71
C VAL A 414 -3.71 -35.12 10.51
N THR A 415 -3.95 -35.23 11.82
CA THR A 415 -3.03 -35.88 12.75
C THR A 415 -3.80 -36.67 13.80
N LEU A 416 -3.32 -37.87 14.12
CA LEU A 416 -3.68 -38.56 15.35
C LEU A 416 -2.61 -38.33 16.41
N ALA A 417 -3.01 -37.92 17.62
CA ALA A 417 -2.06 -37.50 18.65
C ALA A 417 -1.72 -38.57 19.71
N HIS A 418 -2.09 -39.85 19.51
CA HIS A 418 -1.91 -40.90 20.54
C HIS A 418 -1.30 -42.20 20.00
N ASP A 419 -0.29 -42.74 20.68
CA ASP A 419 0.48 -43.93 20.24
C ASP A 419 -0.39 -45.20 20.11
N THR A 420 -1.42 -45.31 20.96
CA THR A 420 -2.37 -46.45 20.96
C THR A 420 -3.73 -46.09 20.37
N ALA A 421 -3.84 -44.98 19.65
CA ALA A 421 -5.09 -44.58 19.00
C ALA A 421 -5.59 -45.72 18.10
N ALA A 422 -6.89 -46.01 18.20
CA ALA A 422 -7.53 -46.87 17.22
C ALA A 422 -7.38 -46.28 15.81
N ASP A 423 -7.33 -47.16 14.81
CA ASP A 423 -7.37 -46.77 13.41
C ASP A 423 -8.54 -45.83 13.16
N THR A 424 -8.23 -44.61 12.72
CA THR A 424 -9.20 -43.53 12.54
C THR A 424 -9.15 -43.06 11.10
N GLU A 425 -10.33 -42.87 10.53
CA GLU A 425 -10.49 -42.25 9.23
C GLU A 425 -10.86 -40.77 9.37
N PHE A 426 -10.29 -39.97 8.49
CA PHE A 426 -10.55 -38.56 8.31
C PHE A 426 -11.25 -38.34 6.98
N GLY A 427 -12.42 -37.71 7.02
CA GLY A 427 -13.24 -37.38 5.87
C GLY A 427 -13.23 -35.89 5.59
N LEU A 428 -13.15 -35.51 4.33
CA LEU A 428 -13.27 -34.12 3.87
C LEU A 428 -14.24 -34.06 2.70
N PHE A 429 -15.15 -33.09 2.76
CA PHE A 429 -16.14 -32.88 1.71
C PHE A 429 -16.53 -31.41 1.64
N ALA A 430 -16.89 -30.92 0.46
CA ALA A 430 -17.42 -29.58 0.28
C ALA A 430 -18.60 -29.58 -0.70
N ALA A 431 -19.59 -28.74 -0.43
CA ALA A 431 -20.77 -28.60 -1.27
C ALA A 431 -21.31 -27.16 -1.28
N PRO A 432 -21.93 -26.70 -2.37
CA PRO A 432 -22.63 -25.42 -2.41
C PRO A 432 -23.63 -25.27 -1.26
N VAL A 433 -23.88 -24.04 -0.80
CA VAL A 433 -24.78 -23.79 0.36
C VAL A 433 -26.18 -24.36 0.16
N ASP A 434 -26.67 -24.38 -1.07
CA ASP A 434 -28.01 -24.86 -1.43
C ASP A 434 -28.10 -26.39 -1.56
N ALA A 435 -26.98 -27.11 -1.41
CA ALA A 435 -26.98 -28.56 -1.44
C ALA A 435 -27.59 -29.11 -0.15
N HIS A 436 -28.78 -29.70 -0.25
CA HIS A 436 -29.39 -30.42 0.86
C HIS A 436 -28.59 -31.69 1.21
N ILE A 437 -27.93 -31.67 2.36
CA ILE A 437 -27.24 -32.82 2.94
C ILE A 437 -27.93 -33.13 4.26
N ALA A 438 -28.72 -34.19 4.30
CA ALA A 438 -29.46 -34.56 5.51
C ALA A 438 -28.51 -35.27 6.50
N PRO A 439 -28.56 -34.94 7.80
CA PRO A 439 -27.80 -35.64 8.85
C PRO A 439 -28.01 -37.17 8.86
N GLU A 440 -29.20 -37.61 8.48
CA GLU A 440 -29.61 -39.02 8.46
C GLU A 440 -28.93 -39.83 7.34
N GLN A 441 -28.59 -39.17 6.21
CA GLN A 441 -27.82 -39.76 5.10
C GLN A 441 -26.34 -40.01 5.46
N LEU A 442 -25.92 -39.58 6.65
CA LEU A 442 -24.55 -39.69 7.17
C LEU A 442 -24.39 -40.94 8.08
N LEU A 443 -25.50 -41.52 8.53
CA LEU A 443 -25.53 -42.60 9.53
C LEU A 443 -25.47 -44.01 8.92
N SER A 444 -25.59 -44.16 7.61
CA SER A 444 -25.55 -45.48 6.95
C SER A 444 -24.10 -45.92 6.70
N ALA A 445 -23.51 -46.54 7.72
CA ALA A 445 -22.10 -46.90 7.81
C ALA A 445 -21.68 -48.17 7.03
N THR A 446 -22.45 -48.63 6.03
CA THR A 446 -22.19 -49.93 5.37
C THR A 446 -21.34 -49.84 4.09
N ALA A 447 -21.02 -48.65 3.59
CA ALA A 447 -20.18 -48.52 2.40
C ALA A 447 -18.69 -48.62 2.75
N GLN A 448 -18.04 -49.68 2.26
CA GLN A 448 -16.59 -49.79 2.20
C GLN A 448 -16.03 -48.69 1.28
N SER A 449 -15.63 -47.57 1.87
CA SER A 449 -15.01 -46.46 1.14
C SER A 449 -13.70 -46.93 0.49
N ARG A 450 -13.51 -46.62 -0.79
CA ARG A 450 -12.25 -46.94 -1.51
C ARG A 450 -11.15 -46.00 -1.04
N TRP A 451 -10.15 -46.58 -0.40
CA TRP A 451 -9.00 -45.88 0.19
C TRP A 451 -8.07 -45.30 -0.87
N THR A 452 -7.65 -44.04 -0.70
CA THR A 452 -6.48 -43.50 -1.40
C THR A 452 -5.33 -43.39 -0.42
N ARG A 453 -4.26 -44.16 -0.69
CA ARG A 453 -2.99 -44.04 0.04
C ARG A 453 -2.22 -42.88 -0.59
N VAL A 454 -2.30 -41.71 0.07
CA VAL A 454 -1.42 -40.51 0.10
C VAL A 454 -0.75 -39.95 -1.18
N GLU A 455 -0.62 -40.67 -2.30
CA GLU A 455 0.21 -40.19 -3.42
C GLU A 455 -0.55 -39.83 -4.71
N ARG A 456 -1.85 -40.12 -4.81
CA ARG A 456 -2.62 -39.77 -6.02
C ARG A 456 -3.98 -39.18 -5.67
N PRO A 457 -4.25 -37.92 -6.06
CA PRO A 457 -5.58 -37.35 -5.96
C PRO A 457 -6.59 -38.21 -6.74
N PHE A 458 -7.64 -38.66 -6.06
CA PHE A 458 -8.71 -39.43 -6.69
C PHE A 458 -9.57 -38.49 -7.54
N ARG A 459 -9.45 -38.56 -8.86
CA ARG A 459 -10.36 -37.87 -9.79
C ARG A 459 -11.56 -38.78 -10.04
N ARG A 460 -12.70 -38.47 -9.44
CA ARG A 460 -13.95 -39.22 -9.66
C ARG A 460 -14.46 -38.90 -11.07
N ASP A 461 -14.67 -39.93 -11.88
CA ASP A 461 -15.27 -39.79 -13.20
C ASP A 461 -16.76 -39.44 -13.03
N THR A 462 -17.12 -38.18 -13.27
CA THR A 462 -18.46 -37.60 -12.97
C THR A 462 -19.60 -38.17 -13.81
N LYS A 463 -19.33 -39.12 -14.71
CA LYS A 463 -20.34 -39.74 -15.59
C LYS A 463 -21.22 -40.82 -14.94
N LYS A 464 -21.02 -41.17 -13.66
CA LYS A 464 -21.89 -42.12 -12.95
C LYS A 464 -22.82 -41.44 -11.95
N THR A 465 -24.04 -41.22 -12.44
CA THR A 465 -25.36 -41.39 -11.81
C THR A 465 -25.70 -40.65 -10.50
N SER A 466 -26.80 -39.92 -10.58
CA SER A 466 -27.52 -39.13 -9.57
C SER A 466 -28.10 -39.90 -8.38
N GLU A 467 -27.48 -41.00 -7.94
CA GLU A 467 -28.01 -41.87 -6.88
C GLU A 467 -27.13 -41.95 -5.61
N ASP A 468 -25.97 -41.30 -5.59
CA ASP A 468 -25.10 -41.24 -4.41
C ASP A 468 -25.69 -40.30 -3.34
N LYS A 469 -26.62 -40.83 -2.54
CA LYS A 469 -27.31 -40.07 -1.49
C LYS A 469 -26.50 -39.93 -0.20
N ASN A 470 -25.43 -40.70 0.00
CA ASN A 470 -24.73 -40.76 1.27
C ASN A 470 -23.39 -40.00 1.24
N PHE A 471 -23.10 -39.30 2.35
CA PHE A 471 -21.84 -38.55 2.51
C PHE A 471 -20.60 -39.43 2.47
N GLY A 472 -20.69 -40.66 2.99
CA GLY A 472 -19.57 -41.61 2.97
C GLY A 472 -19.01 -41.87 1.57
N ASP A 473 -19.86 -41.79 0.54
CA ASP A 473 -19.47 -42.02 -0.86
C ASP A 473 -19.01 -40.74 -1.58
N ARG A 474 -19.36 -39.56 -1.03
CA ARG A 474 -19.04 -38.25 -1.60
C ARG A 474 -17.76 -37.66 -1.00
N ALA A 475 -17.46 -37.96 0.25
CA ALA A 475 -16.28 -37.45 0.93
C ALA A 475 -14.99 -38.15 0.48
N ALA A 476 -13.89 -37.40 0.50
CA ALA A 476 -12.54 -37.97 0.43
C ALA A 476 -12.15 -38.50 1.81
N TRP A 477 -11.58 -39.70 1.89
CA TRP A 477 -11.22 -40.36 3.14
C TRP A 477 -9.74 -40.73 3.22
N LEU A 478 -9.14 -40.51 4.38
CA LEU A 478 -7.77 -40.93 4.72
C LEU A 478 -7.77 -41.71 6.04
N ARG A 479 -7.17 -42.90 6.06
CA ARG A 479 -6.95 -43.68 7.29
C ARG A 479 -5.59 -43.36 7.87
N LEU A 480 -5.55 -43.09 9.17
CA LEU A 480 -4.33 -42.98 9.95
C LEU A 480 -4.34 -43.97 11.12
N ARG A 481 -3.16 -44.32 11.59
CA ARG A 481 -2.92 -45.20 12.75
C ARG A 481 -1.98 -44.52 13.74
N ALA A 482 -2.17 -44.77 15.04
CA ALA A 482 -1.26 -44.30 16.09
C ALA A 482 -0.94 -42.79 15.98
N ARG A 483 0.34 -42.40 15.85
CA ARG A 483 0.78 -40.99 15.71
C ARG A 483 0.97 -40.51 14.27
N GLU A 484 0.34 -41.18 13.31
CA GLU A 484 0.48 -40.78 11.91
C GLU A 484 -0.11 -39.40 11.64
N GLN A 485 0.47 -38.75 10.64
CA GLN A 485 0.02 -37.51 10.05
C GLN A 485 -0.20 -37.72 8.55
N GLY A 486 -1.09 -36.96 7.95
CA GLY A 486 -1.29 -36.99 6.51
C GLY A 486 -2.16 -35.84 6.03
N GLN A 487 -2.46 -35.83 4.74
CA GLN A 487 -3.28 -34.80 4.12
C GLN A 487 -4.48 -35.45 3.43
N VAL A 488 -5.68 -34.98 3.75
CA VAL A 488 -6.91 -35.36 3.04
C VAL A 488 -7.25 -34.25 2.03
N VAL A 489 -7.46 -34.63 0.77
CA VAL A 489 -7.77 -33.69 -0.32
C VAL A 489 -9.08 -34.10 -0.97
N PHE A 490 -10.06 -33.21 -0.93
CA PHE A 490 -11.33 -33.34 -1.62
C PHE A 490 -11.29 -32.54 -2.91
N ILE A 491 -11.47 -33.20 -4.06
CA ILE A 491 -11.57 -32.57 -5.37
C ILE A 491 -13.05 -32.49 -5.76
N CYS A 492 -13.49 -31.30 -6.10
CA CYS A 492 -14.87 -31.03 -6.49
C CYS A 492 -15.10 -31.55 -7.91
N GLY A 493 -16.23 -32.22 -8.15
CA GLY A 493 -16.62 -32.65 -9.49
C GLY A 493 -16.94 -31.47 -10.42
N ASP A 494 -17.58 -30.44 -9.84
CA ASP A 494 -17.91 -29.15 -10.44
C ASP A 494 -17.43 -28.02 -9.52
N MET A 495 -17.31 -26.79 -10.01
CA MET A 495 -16.97 -25.64 -9.17
C MET A 495 -18.00 -25.42 -8.06
N LEU A 496 -17.56 -25.16 -6.83
CA LEU A 496 -18.42 -24.97 -5.65
C LEU A 496 -19.26 -23.67 -5.65
N GLY A 497 -19.09 -22.82 -6.67
CA GLY A 497 -19.68 -21.47 -6.72
C GLY A 497 -18.90 -20.46 -5.87
N SER A 498 -19.56 -19.37 -5.49
CA SER A 498 -18.98 -18.29 -4.67
C SER A 498 -19.20 -18.47 -3.16
N SER A 499 -20.05 -19.42 -2.75
CA SER A 499 -20.36 -19.73 -1.36
C SER A 499 -20.64 -21.22 -1.19
N PHE A 500 -19.99 -21.87 -0.22
CA PHE A 500 -20.10 -23.30 0.02
C PHE A 500 -19.93 -23.65 1.50
N ASN A 501 -20.25 -24.90 1.85
CA ASN A 501 -20.01 -25.47 3.17
C ASN A 501 -18.85 -26.49 3.10
N ILE A 502 -18.02 -26.53 4.14
CA ILE A 502 -16.97 -27.55 4.32
C ILE A 502 -17.40 -28.50 5.42
N TYR A 503 -17.27 -29.80 5.18
CA TYR A 503 -17.60 -30.86 6.11
C TYR A 503 -16.33 -31.63 6.46
N LEU A 504 -16.04 -31.71 7.76
CA LEU A 504 -14.90 -32.42 8.34
C LEU A 504 -15.44 -33.61 9.11
N ALA A 505 -14.95 -34.81 8.83
CA ALA A 505 -15.51 -36.02 9.40
C ALA A 505 -14.48 -36.95 10.02
N THR A 506 -14.86 -37.67 11.07
CA THR A 506 -14.03 -38.74 11.65
C THR A 506 -14.85 -40.00 11.93
N ARG A 507 -14.26 -41.18 11.70
CA ARG A 507 -14.81 -42.46 12.18
C ARG A 507 -13.72 -43.41 12.64
N GLN A 508 -14.01 -44.22 13.65
CA GLN A 508 -13.11 -45.28 14.11
C GLN A 508 -13.38 -46.58 13.33
N THR A 509 -12.33 -47.27 12.88
CA THR A 509 -12.45 -48.51 12.08
C THR A 509 -11.63 -49.70 12.56
N GLY A 510 -10.96 -49.57 13.71
CA GLY A 510 -10.15 -50.63 14.28
C GLY A 510 -10.35 -50.79 15.79
N ALA A 511 -9.82 -51.90 16.31
CA ALA A 511 -9.65 -52.10 17.74
C ALA A 511 -8.50 -51.20 18.25
N GLY A 512 -8.74 -50.47 19.33
CA GLY A 512 -7.76 -49.58 19.95
C GLY A 512 -8.43 -48.74 21.04
N THR A 513 -7.68 -47.81 21.63
CA THR A 513 -8.26 -46.94 22.66
C THR A 513 -9.16 -45.89 22.02
N SER A 514 -10.33 -45.66 22.61
CA SER A 514 -11.25 -44.59 22.21
C SER A 514 -10.65 -43.18 22.36
N TYR A 515 -9.51 -43.01 23.03
CA TYR A 515 -8.77 -41.75 23.15
C TYR A 515 -8.02 -41.32 21.86
N ALA A 516 -8.55 -41.66 20.69
CA ALA A 516 -8.01 -41.18 19.43
C ALA A 516 -8.22 -39.67 19.33
N MET A 517 -7.13 -38.93 19.53
CA MET A 517 -7.12 -37.49 19.38
C MET A 517 -6.95 -37.14 17.92
N ALA A 518 -8.06 -36.99 17.19
CA ALA A 518 -8.06 -36.68 15.76
C ALA A 518 -8.16 -35.16 15.54
N HIS A 519 -7.17 -34.61 14.86
CA HIS A 519 -6.99 -33.18 14.63
C HIS A 519 -7.05 -32.87 13.14
N PHE A 520 -7.82 -31.84 12.78
CA PHE A 520 -7.71 -31.13 11.50
C PHE A 520 -6.90 -29.86 11.71
N VAL A 521 -5.88 -29.66 10.89
CA VAL A 521 -4.99 -28.49 10.86
C VAL A 521 -4.75 -28.09 9.40
N HIS A 522 -4.28 -26.86 9.16
CA HIS A 522 -3.90 -26.40 7.81
C HIS A 522 -4.97 -26.63 6.72
N LEU A 523 -6.16 -26.07 6.95
CA LEU A 523 -7.25 -26.10 5.98
C LEU A 523 -6.95 -25.12 4.83
N THR A 524 -6.97 -25.62 3.60
CA THR A 524 -6.66 -24.82 2.40
C THR A 524 -7.73 -25.02 1.34
N ALA A 525 -8.23 -23.93 0.77
CA ALA A 525 -9.04 -23.95 -0.45
C ALA A 525 -8.15 -23.74 -1.68
N ILE A 526 -8.30 -24.60 -2.68
CA ILE A 526 -7.52 -24.60 -3.91
C ILE A 526 -8.42 -24.13 -5.05
N ARG A 527 -7.99 -23.09 -5.76
CA ARG A 527 -8.68 -22.52 -6.93
C ARG A 527 -8.18 -23.15 -8.22
N GLU A 528 -9.04 -23.18 -9.23
CA GLU A 528 -8.60 -23.50 -10.58
C GLU A 528 -7.70 -22.39 -11.12
N ARG A 529 -6.52 -22.75 -11.62
CA ARG A 529 -5.57 -21.82 -12.21
C ARG A 529 -6.15 -21.34 -13.54
N ARG A 530 -6.68 -20.11 -13.57
CA ARG A 530 -7.13 -19.47 -14.81
C ARG A 530 -5.97 -18.93 -15.62
#